data_AF-A0A8H4AX59-F1
#
_entry.id   AF-A0A8H4AX59-F1
#
_cell.length_a   1.000
_cell.length_b   1.000
_cell.length_c   1.000
_cell.angle_alpha   90.00
_cell.angle_beta   90.00
_cell.angle_gamma   90.00
#
_symmetry.space_group_name_H-M   'P 1'
#
loop_
_entity.id
_entity.type
_entity.pdbx_description
1 polymer ?
#
loop_
_entity_poly.entity_id
_entity_poly.type
_entity_poly.pdbx_seq_one_letter_code
_entity_poly.pdbx_strand_id
1 'polypeptide(L)'
;MVTIIRSNGQNSELIIKEGRKVASYGAHVCKSGLITRVTCGFVKAFITVSTRKNGAGMIENLIYYGKDTSEISSGGDSRCPVFTYSRDLITVGLVGIHVKRLTVISEYLPLEVILNRSDVELVVS
;
A
#
# COMPACT_ATOMS: atom_id res chain seq x y z
N MET A 1 -11.41 -3.66 -9.45
CA MET A 1 -11.05 -2.62 -10.44
C MET A 1 -9.97 -1.74 -9.81
N VAL A 2 -8.71 -1.99 -10.15
CA VAL A 2 -7.60 -1.09 -9.82
C VAL A 2 -7.59 -0.03 -10.91
N THR A 3 -7.99 1.19 -10.57
CA THR A 3 -7.98 2.31 -11.51
C THR A 3 -6.55 2.83 -11.59
N ILE A 4 -5.84 2.50 -12.67
CA ILE A 4 -4.65 3.24 -13.08
C ILE A 4 -5.16 4.58 -13.61
N ILE A 5 -4.97 5.65 -12.85
CA ILE A 5 -5.37 7.00 -13.24
C ILE A 5 -4.42 7.47 -14.33
N ARG A 6 -4.83 7.38 -15.59
CA ARG A 6 -4.32 8.29 -16.64
C ARG A 6 -4.99 9.64 -16.44
N SER A 7 -4.22 10.68 -16.13
CA SER A 7 -4.73 12.05 -16.11
C SER A 7 -3.77 13.00 -16.82
N ASN A 8 -4.34 13.82 -17.70
CA ASN A 8 -3.69 14.89 -18.44
C ASN A 8 -2.90 15.83 -17.51
N GLY A 9 -1.57 15.76 -17.58
CA GLY A 9 -0.68 16.92 -17.44
C GLY A 9 -0.35 17.46 -16.03
N GLN A 10 -0.81 16.86 -14.92
CA GLN A 10 -0.47 17.38 -13.57
C GLN A 10 0.03 16.35 -12.55
N ASN A 11 -0.06 15.04 -12.81
CA ASN A 11 0.46 14.03 -11.90
C ASN A 11 1.35 13.05 -12.68
N SER A 12 2.61 12.89 -12.25
CA SER A 12 3.52 11.89 -12.81
C SER A 12 3.02 10.49 -12.49
N GLU A 13 2.92 9.64 -13.51
CA GLU A 13 2.54 8.24 -13.35
C GLU A 13 3.64 7.46 -12.63
N LEU A 14 3.25 6.58 -11.70
CA LEU A 14 4.19 5.67 -11.05
C LEU A 14 4.46 4.49 -11.97
N ILE A 15 5.71 4.33 -12.41
CA ILE A 15 6.12 3.23 -13.28
C ILE A 15 6.38 1.99 -12.43
N ILE A 16 5.44 1.05 -12.44
CA ILE A 16 5.56 -0.24 -11.73
C ILE A 16 6.36 -1.21 -12.59
N LYS A 17 7.55 -1.60 -12.13
CA LYS A 17 8.42 -2.55 -12.84
C LYS A 17 8.20 -3.99 -12.42
N GLU A 18 7.77 -4.21 -11.19
CA GLU A 18 7.67 -5.53 -10.59
C GLU A 18 6.77 -5.54 -9.37
N GLY A 19 6.38 -6.75 -8.96
CA GLY A 19 5.82 -7.01 -7.64
C GLY A 19 6.96 -7.28 -6.67
N ARG A 20 6.89 -6.72 -5.46
CA ARG A 20 7.87 -6.95 -4.41
C ARG A 20 7.21 -7.47 -3.14
N LYS A 21 7.88 -8.42 -2.50
CA LYS A 21 7.56 -8.83 -1.14
C LYS A 21 8.37 -7.99 -0.15
N VAL A 22 7.70 -7.47 0.87
CA VAL A 22 8.36 -6.84 2.02
C VAL A 22 8.35 -7.83 3.16
N ALA A 23 9.54 -8.17 3.67
CA ALA A 23 9.72 -9.21 4.68
C ALA A 23 10.56 -8.77 5.89
N SER A 24 10.94 -7.50 5.98
CA SER A 24 11.77 -6.96 7.06
C SER A 24 11.09 -5.85 7.85
N TYR A 25 11.22 -5.92 9.18
CA TYR A 25 10.87 -4.81 10.07
C TYR A 25 11.73 -3.60 9.71
N GLY A 26 11.15 -2.40 9.72
CA GLY A 26 11.83 -1.17 9.34
C GLY A 26 11.99 -0.97 7.83
N ALA A 27 11.44 -1.85 6.98
CA ALA A 27 11.42 -1.61 5.53
C ALA A 27 10.65 -0.33 5.19
N HIS A 28 11.23 0.52 4.33
CA HIS A 28 10.60 1.75 3.87
C HIS A 28 9.55 1.45 2.80
N VAL A 29 8.31 1.87 3.02
CA VAL A 29 7.18 1.68 2.10
C VAL A 29 6.42 2.98 1.94
N CYS A 30 5.89 3.19 0.75
CA CYS A 30 5.10 4.35 0.37
C CYS A 30 3.72 3.92 -0.12
N LYS A 31 2.75 4.84 -0.08
CA LYS A 31 1.43 4.66 -0.69
C LYS A 31 1.07 5.89 -1.49
N SER A 32 0.27 5.75 -2.55
CA SER A 32 -0.21 6.87 -3.35
C SER A 32 -1.74 6.92 -3.34
N GLY A 33 -2.31 7.74 -2.46
CA GLY A 33 -3.76 7.83 -2.25
C GLY A 33 -4.39 9.12 -2.77
N LEU A 34 -5.72 9.15 -2.85
CA LEU A 34 -6.48 10.29 -3.38
C LEU A 34 -6.29 11.57 -2.55
N ILE A 35 -6.32 11.44 -1.22
CA ILE A 35 -6.37 12.58 -0.30
C ILE A 35 -4.96 12.98 0.11
N THR A 36 -4.20 12.05 0.69
CA THR A 36 -2.86 12.39 1.22
C THR A 36 -1.75 12.20 0.18
N ARG A 37 -2.09 11.90 -1.08
CA ARG A 37 -1.13 11.70 -2.19
C ARG A 37 -0.07 10.65 -1.82
N VAL A 38 1.19 10.91 -2.16
CA VAL A 38 2.32 10.06 -1.81
C VAL A 38 2.78 10.34 -0.39
N THR A 39 2.69 9.35 0.48
CA THR A 39 3.28 9.36 1.82
C THR A 39 4.03 8.07 2.06
N CYS A 40 5.04 8.13 2.93
CA CYS A 40 5.88 6.98 3.24
C CYS A 40 6.06 6.80 4.74
N GLY A 41 6.42 5.58 5.13
CA GLY A 41 6.73 5.19 6.49
C GLY A 41 7.51 3.88 6.50
N PHE A 42 7.66 3.32 7.69
CA PHE A 42 8.42 2.10 7.91
C PHE A 42 7.51 0.99 8.39
N VAL A 43 7.78 -0.24 7.95
CA VAL A 43 7.06 -1.42 8.43
C VAL A 43 7.32 -1.62 9.92
N LYS A 44 6.24 -1.77 10.68
CA LYS A 44 6.25 -1.92 12.14
C LYS A 44 5.75 -3.28 12.62
N ALA A 45 4.96 -4.00 11.82
CA ALA A 45 4.53 -5.37 12.17
C ALA A 45 4.02 -6.13 10.94
N PHE A 46 4.06 -7.46 11.05
CA PHE A 46 3.57 -8.41 10.04
C PHE A 46 2.45 -9.27 10.60
N ILE A 47 1.64 -9.87 9.71
CA ILE A 47 0.56 -10.81 10.05
C ILE A 47 -0.43 -10.17 11.03
N THR A 48 -0.77 -8.91 10.78
CA THR A 48 -1.70 -8.17 11.62
C THR A 48 -3.14 -8.48 11.23
N VAL A 49 -4.05 -8.27 12.18
CA VAL A 49 -5.48 -8.49 11.99
C VAL A 49 -6.21 -7.18 12.24
N SER A 50 -7.12 -6.86 11.32
CA SER A 50 -7.97 -5.67 11.44
C SER A 50 -9.43 -6.08 11.40
N THR A 51 -10.18 -5.64 12.41
CA THR A 51 -11.62 -5.86 12.50
C THR A 51 -12.37 -4.79 11.71
N ARG A 52 -13.44 -5.21 11.02
CA ARG A 52 -14.42 -4.29 10.45
C ARG A 52 -15.30 -3.71 11.56
N LYS A 53 -15.86 -2.53 11.35
CA LYS A 53 -16.84 -1.96 12.29
C LYS A 53 -17.97 -2.97 12.52
N ASN A 54 -18.44 -3.05 13.76
CA ASN A 54 -19.57 -3.89 14.20
C ASN A 54 -19.32 -5.40 14.14
N GLY A 55 -18.07 -5.87 14.14
CA GLY A 55 -17.76 -7.30 14.22
C GLY A 55 -18.08 -8.09 12.95
N ALA A 56 -18.39 -7.42 11.84
CA ALA A 56 -18.78 -8.01 10.56
C ALA A 56 -17.62 -8.66 9.78
N GLY A 57 -16.64 -9.23 10.49
CA GLY A 57 -15.51 -9.95 9.92
C GLY A 57 -14.15 -9.33 10.21
N MET A 58 -13.13 -10.14 9.95
CA MET A 58 -11.72 -9.82 10.15
C MET A 58 -10.99 -9.87 8.80
N ILE A 59 -9.99 -9.00 8.66
CA ILE A 59 -9.01 -9.08 7.57
C ILE A 59 -7.68 -9.44 8.23
N GLU A 60 -7.13 -10.57 7.81
CA GLU A 60 -5.88 -11.12 8.34
C GLU A 60 -4.73 -10.96 7.34
N ASN A 61 -3.51 -11.29 7.78
CA ASN A 61 -2.29 -11.22 6.99
C ASN A 61 -1.99 -9.80 6.48
N LEU A 62 -2.33 -8.78 7.26
CA LEU A 62 -2.01 -7.39 6.97
C LEU A 62 -0.58 -7.06 7.44
N ILE A 63 -0.04 -5.96 6.91
CA ILE A 63 1.23 -5.37 7.36
C ILE A 63 0.95 -3.97 7.89
N TYR A 64 1.43 -3.70 9.10
CA TYR A 64 1.44 -2.36 9.68
C TYR A 64 2.66 -1.59 9.22
N TYR A 65 2.45 -0.33 8.84
CA TYR A 65 3.51 0.62 8.55
C TYR A 65 3.13 2.02 9.04
N GLY A 66 4.12 2.82 9.39
CA GLY A 66 3.87 4.21 9.75
C GLY A 66 5.12 5.02 10.02
N LYS A 67 4.91 6.26 10.45
CA LYS A 67 5.96 7.18 10.89
C LYS A 67 5.53 7.84 12.19
N ASP A 68 6.48 8.31 12.99
CA ASP A 68 6.17 8.69 14.36
C ASP A 68 5.52 10.07 14.48
N THR A 69 5.70 10.93 13.49
CA THR A 69 5.40 12.37 13.62
C THR A 69 4.27 12.87 12.74
N SER A 70 3.67 12.02 11.89
CA SER A 70 2.61 12.47 10.98
C SER A 70 1.74 11.35 10.45
N GLU A 71 0.50 11.69 10.08
CA GLU A 71 -0.41 10.76 9.45
C GLU A 71 0.14 10.24 8.12
N ILE A 72 -0.08 8.95 7.86
CA ILE A 72 0.28 8.29 6.60
C ILE A 72 -0.89 8.32 5.62
N SER A 73 -2.12 8.30 6.10
CA SER A 73 -3.30 8.09 5.28
C SER A 73 -4.45 8.95 5.81
N SER A 74 -5.48 9.16 5.00
CA SER A 74 -6.74 9.75 5.43
C SER A 74 -7.93 8.99 4.84
N GLY A 75 -9.12 9.25 5.37
CA GLY A 75 -10.36 8.70 4.80
C GLY A 75 -10.47 9.08 3.33
N GLY A 76 -10.61 8.08 2.45
CA GLY A 76 -10.55 8.27 0.99
C GLY A 76 -9.30 7.66 0.32
N ASP A 77 -8.24 7.35 1.08
CA ASP A 77 -7.04 6.71 0.54
C ASP A 77 -7.12 5.17 0.47
N SER A 78 -8.21 4.58 0.97
CA SER A 78 -8.44 3.14 0.94
C SER A 78 -8.34 2.59 -0.49
N ARG A 79 -7.75 1.39 -0.62
CA ARG A 79 -7.51 0.65 -1.87
C ARG A 79 -6.45 1.23 -2.80
N CYS A 80 -5.72 2.24 -2.35
CA CYS A 80 -4.62 2.80 -3.13
C CYS A 80 -3.39 1.87 -3.14
N PRO A 81 -2.49 1.99 -4.14
CA PRO A 81 -1.29 1.16 -4.20
C PRO A 81 -0.32 1.50 -3.07
N VAL A 82 0.32 0.46 -2.54
CA VAL A 82 1.47 0.53 -1.64
C VAL A 82 2.67 -0.04 -2.38
N PHE A 83 3.80 0.66 -2.32
CA PHE A 83 4.98 0.36 -3.12
C PHE A 83 6.29 0.70 -2.40
N THR A 84 7.40 0.27 -2.99
CA THR A 84 8.76 0.65 -2.60
C THR A 84 9.45 1.29 -3.80
N TYR A 85 10.23 2.35 -3.59
CA TYR A 85 11.04 2.92 -4.66
C TYR A 85 12.20 1.99 -5.03
N SER A 86 12.45 1.87 -6.32
CA SER A 86 13.69 1.30 -6.85
C SER A 86 14.87 2.22 -6.59
N ARG A 87 16.10 1.72 -6.78
CA ARG A 87 17.34 2.51 -6.59
C ARG A 87 17.42 3.73 -7.52
N ASP A 88 16.77 3.66 -8.68
CA ASP A 88 16.70 4.76 -9.65
C ASP A 88 15.78 5.91 -9.19
N LEU A 89 14.94 5.69 -8.16
CA LEU A 89 13.91 6.60 -7.65
C LEU A 89 12.86 7.02 -8.70
N ILE A 90 12.85 6.39 -9.87
CA ILE A 90 11.93 6.66 -10.98
C ILE A 90 10.89 5.54 -11.05
N THR A 91 11.30 4.31 -10.77
CA THR A 91 10.45 3.13 -10.81
C THR A 91 10.10 2.64 -9.42
N VAL A 92 9.03 1.85 -9.34
CA VAL A 92 8.56 1.30 -8.08
C VAL A 92 8.28 -0.19 -8.19
N GLY A 93 8.46 -0.90 -7.07
CA GLY A 93 7.95 -2.25 -6.88
C GLY A 93 6.65 -2.20 -6.08
N LEU A 94 5.56 -2.73 -6.63
CA LEU A 94 4.27 -2.80 -5.94
C LEU A 94 4.33 -3.84 -4.83
N VAL A 95 3.94 -3.48 -3.61
CA VAL A 95 4.01 -4.38 -2.44
C VAL A 95 2.64 -4.77 -1.88
N GLY A 96 1.59 -4.02 -2.23
CA GLY A 96 0.25 -4.35 -1.78
C GLY A 96 -0.76 -3.24 -2.01
N ILE A 97 -1.90 -3.36 -1.34
CA ILE A 97 -3.01 -2.43 -1.43
C ILE A 97 -3.35 -1.90 -0.03
N HIS A 98 -3.43 -0.58 0.11
CA HIS A 98 -3.76 0.07 1.36
C HIS A 98 -5.19 -0.29 1.79
N VAL A 99 -5.38 -0.73 3.03
CA VAL A 99 -6.68 -1.16 3.53
C VAL A 99 -7.26 -0.12 4.48
N LYS A 100 -6.49 0.24 5.50
CA LYS A 100 -7.01 0.98 6.65
C LYS A 100 -5.97 1.92 7.24
N ARG A 101 -6.48 2.95 7.91
CA ARG A 101 -5.73 3.88 8.75
C ARG A 101 -6.07 3.66 10.23
N LEU A 102 -5.08 3.82 11.09
CA LEU A 102 -5.24 4.08 12.53
C LEU A 102 -4.33 5.26 12.89
N THR A 103 -4.86 6.47 13.17
CA THR A 103 -4.09 7.69 13.53
C THR A 103 -2.74 7.85 12.79
N VAL A 104 -1.63 7.37 13.37
CA VAL A 104 -0.25 7.50 12.86
C VAL A 104 0.29 6.27 12.11
N ILE A 105 -0.50 5.19 12.06
CA ILE A 105 -0.18 3.94 11.37
C ILE A 105 -1.22 3.63 10.28
N SER A 106 -0.82 2.76 9.37
CA SER A 106 -1.61 2.31 8.24
C SER A 106 -1.39 0.82 8.03
N GLU A 107 -2.39 0.19 7.41
CA GLU A 107 -2.38 -1.23 7.06
C GLU A 107 -2.46 -1.39 5.56
N TYR A 108 -1.74 -2.37 5.04
CA TYR A 108 -1.92 -2.84 3.68
C TYR A 108 -2.02 -4.36 3.64
N LEU A 109 -2.75 -4.83 2.63
CA LEU A 109 -2.80 -6.24 2.29
C LEU A 109 -1.63 -6.54 1.33
N PRO A 110 -0.72 -7.47 1.66
CA PRO A 110 0.44 -7.78 0.83
C PRO A 110 0.03 -8.29 -0.54
N LEU A 111 0.79 -7.90 -1.57
CA LEU A 111 0.54 -8.28 -2.95
C LEU A 111 0.51 -9.81 -3.13
N GLU A 112 1.41 -10.54 -2.47
CA GLU A 112 1.44 -12.00 -2.52
C GLU A 112 0.11 -12.64 -2.06
N VAL A 113 -0.53 -12.07 -1.03
CA VAL A 113 -1.81 -12.57 -0.51
C VAL A 113 -2.92 -12.31 -1.53
N ILE A 114 -2.86 -11.18 -2.23
CA ILE A 114 -3.83 -10.82 -3.27
C ILE A 114 -3.69 -11.78 -4.45
N LEU A 115 -2.48 -11.91 -5.02
CA LEU A 115 -2.23 -12.74 -6.19
C LEU A 115 -2.51 -14.22 -5.92
N ASN A 116 -2.17 -14.74 -4.73
CA ASN A 116 -2.43 -16.15 -4.41
C ASN A 116 -3.91 -16.48 -4.15
N ARG A 117 -4.75 -15.48 -3.87
CA ARG A 117 -6.18 -15.67 -3.53
C ARG A 117 -7.13 -15.18 -4.62
N SER A 118 -6.60 -14.69 -5.74
CA SER A 118 -7.41 -14.18 -6.84
C SER A 118 -6.83 -14.61 -8.17
N ASP A 119 -7.70 -14.70 -9.19
CA ASP A 119 -7.31 -15.02 -10.55
C ASP A 119 -6.92 -13.73 -11.29
N VAL A 120 -5.88 -13.06 -10.78
CA VAL A 120 -5.37 -11.81 -11.34
C VAL A 120 -3.86 -11.83 -11.42
N GLU A 121 -3.33 -11.17 -12.43
CA GLU A 121 -1.90 -10.99 -12.63
C GLU A 121 -1.51 -9.52 -12.48
N LEU A 122 -0.25 -9.29 -12.09
CA LEU A 122 0.30 -7.95 -12.00
C LEU A 122 0.61 -7.42 -13.40
N VAL A 123 0.08 -6.25 -13.73
CA VAL A 123 0.46 -5.51 -14.93
C VAL A 123 1.67 -4.63 -14.60
N VAL A 124 2.75 -4.81 -15.36
CA VAL A 124 4.02 -4.07 -15.22
C VAL A 124 4.35 -3.30 -16.50
N SER A 125 5.20 -2.28 -16.39
CA SER A 125 5.71 -1.45 -17.50
C SER A 125 7.20 -1.64 -17.73
#